data_AF-A0A519VPN4-F1
#
_entry.id   AF-A0A519VPN4-F1
#
_cell.length_a   1.000
_cell.length_b   1.000
_cell.length_c   1.000
_cell.angle_alpha   90.00
_cell.angle_beta   90.00
_cell.angle_gamma   90.00
#
_symmetry.space_group_name_H-M   'P 1'
#
loop_
_entity.id
_entity.type
_entity.pdbx_description
1 polymer ?
#
loop_
_entity_poly.entity_id
_entity_poly.type
_entity_poly.pdbx_seq_one_letter_code
_entity_poly.pdbx_strand_id
1 'polypeptide(L)' 'MRIHFIAIGGSAMHNLAIALHKKGYQISGSDDVIFEPAK' A
#
# COMPACT_ATOMS: atom_id res chain seq x y z
N MET A 1 -5.78 -7.54 12.60
CA MET A 1 -6.57 -6.50 11.89
C MET A 1 -6.18 -6.52 10.43
N ARG A 2 -7.16 -6.47 9.52
CA ARG A 2 -6.95 -6.52 8.06
C ARG A 2 -7.27 -5.15 7.48
N ILE A 3 -6.34 -4.57 6.72
CA ILE A 3 -6.47 -3.21 6.17
C ILE A 3 -6.45 -3.33 4.65
N HIS A 4 -7.47 -2.78 3.99
CA HIS A 4 -7.55 -2.71 2.54
C HIS A 4 -7.47 -1.26 2.08
N PHE A 5 -6.47 -0.94 1.26
CA PHE A 5 -6.29 0.38 0.67
C PHE A 5 -7.01 0.48 -0.68
N ILE A 6 -7.61 1.64 -0.94
CA ILE A 6 -8.15 2.01 -2.26
C ILE A 6 -7.24 3.11 -2.79
N ALA A 7 -6.80 2.99 -4.05
CA ALA A 7 -5.81 3.84 -4.69
C ALA A 7 -4.43 3.81 -3.99
N ILE A 8 -3.87 2.61 -3.80
CA ILE A 8 -2.58 2.40 -3.10
C ILE A 8 -1.32 2.81 -3.90
N GLY A 9 -1.46 3.08 -5.20
CA GLY A 9 -0.39 3.41 -6.14
C GLY A 9 0.30 4.75 -5.88
N GLY A 10 -0.28 5.61 -5.04
CA GLY A 10 0.38 6.84 -4.59
C GLY A 10 1.58 6.57 -3.67
N SER A 11 2.67 7.33 -3.84
CA SER A 11 3.92 7.17 -3.07
C SER A 11 3.73 7.24 -1.55
N ALA A 12 2.86 8.14 -1.07
CA ALA A 12 2.52 8.25 0.35
C ALA A 12 1.75 7.02 0.87
N MET A 13 0.79 6.51 0.08
CA MET A 13 -0.03 5.36 0.44
C MET A 13 0.79 4.08 0.48
N HIS A 14 1.72 3.93 -0.45
CA HIS A 14 2.68 2.83 -0.49
C HIS A 14 3.57 2.80 0.76
N ASN A 15 4.13 3.96 1.16
CA ASN A 15 4.95 4.06 2.37
C ASN A 15 4.16 3.73 3.64
N LEU A 16 2.91 4.19 3.73
CA LEU A 16 2.02 3.85 4.84
C LEU A 16 1.71 2.34 4.88
N ALA A 17 1.40 1.74 3.73
CA ALA A 17 1.16 0.30 3.63
C ALA A 17 2.37 -0.51 4.10
N ILE A 18 3.59 -0.11 3.73
CA ILE A 18 4.84 -0.73 4.21
C ILE A 18 4.97 -0.59 5.73
N ALA A 19 4.73 0.60 6.28
CA ALA A 19 4.85 0.83 7.73
C ALA A 19 3.84 -0.02 8.53
N LEU A 20 2.60 -0.14 8.05
CA LEU A 20 1.57 -0.96 8.70
C LEU A 20 1.86 -2.45 8.55
N HIS A 21 2.36 -2.89 7.39
CA HIS A 21 2.80 -4.27 7.21
C HIS A 21 3.92 -4.63 8.19
N LYS A 22 4.92 -3.75 8.36
CA LYS A 22 6.00 -3.91 9.35
C LYS A 22 5.50 -3.95 10.80
N LYS A 23 4.35 -3.35 11.09
CA LYS A 23 3.67 -3.45 12.40
C LYS A 23 2.89 -4.76 12.60
N GLY A 24 2.91 -5.68 11.64
CA GLY A 24 2.25 -6.98 11.72
C GLY A 24 0.78 -6.98 11.24
N TYR A 25 0.34 -5.91 10.58
CA TYR A 25 -0.99 -5.88 9.97
C TYR A 25 -0.99 -6.57 8.61
N GLN A 26 -2.10 -7.26 8.32
CA GLN A 26 -2.30 -7.87 7.02
C GLN A 26 -2.89 -6.82 6.09
N ILE A 27 -2.13 -6.42 5.06
CA ILE A 27 -2.48 -5.35 4.15
C ILE A 27 -2.83 -5.93 2.78
N SER A 28 -3.86 -5.39 2.14
CA SER A 28 -4.09 -5.53 0.70
C SER A 28 -4.44 -4.16 0.13
N GLY A 29 -4.40 -4.00 -1.19
CA GLY A 29 -4.81 -2.76 -1.82
C GLY A 29 -5.26 -2.94 -3.25
N SER A 30 -6.05 -1.99 -3.73
CA SER A 30 -6.46 -1.83 -5.11
C SER A 30 -5.96 -0.49 -5.65
N ASP A 31 -5.72 -0.45 -6.96
CA ASP A 31 -5.51 0.77 -7.73
C ASP A 31 -5.97 0.51 -9.16
N ASP A 32 -6.29 1.58 -9.88
CA ASP A 32 -6.62 1.51 -11.30
C ASP A 32 -5.35 1.24 -12.12
N VAL A 33 -4.19 1.71 -11.66
CA VAL A 33 -2.89 1.52 -12.31
C VAL A 33 -1.82 1.18 -11.28
N ILE A 34 -1.10 0.08 -11.49
CA ILE A 34 0.10 -0.23 -10.71
C ILE A 34 1.29 0.44 -11.40
N PHE A 35 1.78 1.52 -10.80
CA PHE A 35 3.02 2.16 -11.24
C PHE A 35 4.21 1.37 -10.68
N GLU A 36 5.18 1.04 -11.53
CA GLU A 36 6.46 0.51 -11.05
C GLU A 36 7.17 1.59 -10.23
N PRO A 37 7.84 1.22 -9.12
CA PRO A 37 8.62 2.18 -8.36
C PRO A 37 9.66 2.86 -9.25
N ALA A 38 9.74 4.19 -9.16
CA ALA A 38 10.78 4.94 -9.86
C ALA A 38 12.16 4.42 -9.45
N LYS A 39 12.99 4.11 -10.45
CA LYS A 39 14.36 3.58 -10.29
C LYS A 39 15.25 4.48 -9.45
#